data_AF-A0A830CM66-F1
#
_entry.id   AF-A0A830CM66-F1
#
_cell.length_a   1.000
_cell.length_b   1.000
_cell.length_c   1.000
_cell.angle_alpha   90.00
_cell.angle_beta   90.00
_cell.angle_gamma   90.00
#
_symmetry.space_group_name_H-M   'P 1'
#
loop_
_entity.id
_entity.type
_entity.pdbx_description
1 polymer ?
#
loop_
_entity_poly.entity_id
_entity_poly.type
_entity_poly.pdbx_seq_one_letter_code
_entity_poly.pdbx_strand_id
1 'polypeptide(L)'
;MKNMGFDAYRFSISWSRILPGGKLSLGVNQEGVDYYNDLINTIIDNGMKPYVTLFHWDLPYLLEKEYGGFLSHKIIDDFRDFAELCFWEFGDRVKHWITINEAWTYCAHGYASRYFPPGHGKLVSPPKLKDPEKAKEAYTAARNILLSHAAAVQSYRHRFQKLQKGKIGMTNNIHWFEPFHDTDEDRRAARRAFDFMIGWFMEPVLTGQYPQNMIDFVPREYLKLFTTKESELLRGSVDFLGVNYYTTWYATHDPNPDADEGYNKDQKVKFKFVKNGVPIGESVRYSTCFL
;
A
#
# COMPACT_ATOMS: atom_id res chain seq x y z
N MET A 1 -8.86 5.51 24.07
CA MET A 1 -7.43 5.65 23.73
C MET A 1 -6.62 6.23 24.89
N LYS A 2 -6.83 7.49 25.30
CA LYS A 2 -6.09 8.09 26.43
C LYS A 2 -6.16 7.28 27.73
N ASN A 3 -7.35 6.83 28.14
CA ASN A 3 -7.50 6.01 29.35
C ASN A 3 -6.79 4.65 29.28
N MET A 4 -6.36 4.21 28.09
CA MET A 4 -5.54 3.01 27.88
C MET A 4 -4.04 3.31 27.93
N GLY A 5 -3.63 4.56 28.13
CA GLY A 5 -2.23 4.98 28.21
C GLY A 5 -1.53 5.17 26.88
N PHE A 6 -2.26 5.37 25.77
CA PHE A 6 -1.64 5.57 24.46
C PHE A 6 -1.15 7.00 24.23
N ASP A 7 0.06 7.14 23.68
CA ASP A 7 0.70 8.42 23.33
C ASP A 7 0.34 8.93 21.93
N ALA A 8 -0.18 8.06 21.08
CA ALA A 8 -0.45 8.37 19.68
C ALA A 8 -1.75 7.72 19.22
N TYR A 9 -2.41 8.36 18.27
CA TYR A 9 -3.56 7.79 17.58
C TYR A 9 -3.35 7.87 16.08
N ARG A 10 -3.33 6.69 15.45
CA ARG A 10 -3.28 6.57 13.99
C ARG A 10 -4.69 6.44 13.44
N PHE A 11 -5.05 7.31 12.50
CA PHE A 11 -6.33 7.26 11.78
C PHE A 11 -6.11 7.62 10.30
N SER A 12 -7.12 7.43 9.45
CA SER A 12 -7.10 7.88 8.06
C SER A 12 -8.07 9.04 7.83
N ILE A 13 -7.67 9.93 6.92
CA ILE A 13 -8.58 10.90 6.32
C ILE A 13 -9.24 10.22 5.13
N SER A 14 -10.57 10.30 5.05
CA SER A 14 -11.27 9.71 3.94
C SER A 14 -11.27 10.65 2.74
N TRP A 15 -10.69 10.20 1.64
CA TRP A 15 -10.58 11.01 0.42
C TRP A 15 -11.97 11.42 -0.08
N SER A 16 -12.89 10.46 -0.19
CA SER A 16 -14.27 10.74 -0.62
C SER A 16 -15.06 11.64 0.34
N ARG A 17 -14.65 11.75 1.62
CA ARG A 17 -15.26 12.69 2.57
C ARG A 17 -14.81 14.13 2.33
N ILE A 18 -13.52 14.34 2.05
CA ILE A 18 -12.95 15.67 1.78
C ILE A 18 -13.27 16.15 0.37
N LEU A 19 -13.11 15.26 -0.63
CA LEU A 19 -13.39 15.52 -2.04
C LEU A 19 -14.43 14.49 -2.54
N PRO A 20 -15.73 14.74 -2.38
CA PRO A 20 -16.77 13.80 -2.85
C PRO A 20 -16.72 13.54 -4.35
N GLY A 21 -16.33 14.54 -5.14
CA GLY A 21 -16.07 14.43 -6.58
C GLY A 21 -14.78 13.66 -6.93
N GLY A 22 -13.94 13.37 -5.94
CA GLY A 22 -12.60 12.80 -6.08
C GLY A 22 -11.51 13.82 -6.44
N LYS A 23 -11.88 14.92 -7.12
CA LYS A 23 -10.94 15.95 -7.58
C LYS A 23 -11.15 17.26 -6.85
N LEU A 24 -10.05 17.99 -6.61
CA LEU A 24 -10.09 19.30 -5.97
C LEU A 24 -10.95 20.30 -6.77
N SER A 25 -10.89 20.24 -8.10
CA SER A 25 -11.66 21.09 -9.01
C SER A 25 -13.19 20.87 -8.94
N LEU A 26 -13.64 19.78 -8.33
CA LEU A 26 -15.06 19.47 -8.15
C LEU A 26 -15.59 19.90 -6.78
N GLY A 27 -14.79 20.63 -6.00
CA GLY A 27 -15.18 21.22 -4.74
C GLY A 27 -14.70 20.43 -3.52
N VAL A 28 -14.48 21.16 -2.44
CA VAL A 28 -14.13 20.64 -1.12
C VAL A 28 -15.39 20.57 -0.26
N ASN A 29 -15.57 19.47 0.44
CA ASN A 29 -16.61 19.34 1.44
C ASN A 29 -16.14 19.89 2.79
N GLN A 30 -16.55 21.11 3.12
CA GLN A 30 -16.12 21.80 4.34
C GLN A 30 -16.52 21.05 5.62
N GLU A 31 -17.70 20.44 5.68
CA GLU A 31 -18.11 19.62 6.84
C GLU A 31 -17.17 18.43 7.06
N GLY A 32 -16.63 17.87 5.98
CA GLY A 32 -15.60 16.83 6.03
C GLY A 32 -14.29 17.35 6.62
N VAL A 33 -13.87 18.56 6.23
CA VAL A 33 -12.68 19.23 6.78
C VAL A 33 -12.87 19.54 8.26
N ASP A 34 -14.03 20.09 8.64
CA ASP A 34 -14.36 20.46 10.01
C ASP A 34 -14.36 19.23 10.94
N TYR A 35 -14.90 18.10 10.48
CA TYR A 35 -14.82 16.83 11.21
C TYR A 35 -13.39 16.43 11.55
N TYR A 36 -12.46 16.52 10.60
CA TYR A 36 -11.07 16.16 10.86
C TYR A 36 -10.34 17.20 11.71
N ASN A 37 -10.69 18.48 11.60
CA ASN A 37 -10.22 19.52 12.51
C ASN A 37 -10.61 19.21 13.96
N ASP A 38 -11.88 18.89 14.21
CA ASP A 38 -12.38 18.54 15.53
C ASP A 38 -11.69 17.28 16.09
N LEU A 39 -11.53 16.25 15.25
CA LEU A 39 -10.83 15.03 15.64
C LEU A 39 -9.37 15.30 16.01
N ILE A 40 -8.64 16.06 15.17
CA ILE A 40 -7.24 16.39 15.39
C ILE A 40 -7.06 17.24 16.65
N ASN A 41 -7.89 18.26 16.84
CA ASN A 41 -7.88 19.09 18.05
C ASN A 41 -8.15 18.23 19.28
N THR A 42 -9.16 17.37 19.23
CA THR A 42 -9.49 16.46 20.34
C THR A 42 -8.33 15.53 20.70
N ILE A 43 -7.60 14.99 19.72
CA ILE A 43 -6.42 14.15 19.96
C ILE A 43 -5.33 14.95 20.68
N ILE A 44 -5.05 16.17 20.22
CA ILE A 44 -3.99 17.05 20.74
C ILE A 44 -4.33 17.57 22.14
N ASP A 45 -5.56 18.02 22.36
CA ASP A 45 -6.06 18.50 23.68
C ASP A 45 -5.98 17.39 24.74
N ASN A 46 -6.02 16.13 24.28
CA ASN A 46 -5.83 14.96 25.13
C ASN A 46 -4.36 14.56 25.32
N GLY A 47 -3.41 15.31 24.78
CA GLY A 47 -1.96 15.07 24.90
C GLY A 47 -1.43 13.97 23.99
N MET A 48 -2.23 13.52 23.01
CA MET A 48 -1.86 12.45 22.10
C MET A 48 -1.35 13.02 20.76
N LYS A 49 -0.54 12.23 20.04
CA LYS A 49 0.00 12.60 18.72
C LYS A 49 -0.85 12.01 17.59
N PRO A 50 -1.37 12.83 16.65
CA PRO A 50 -2.05 12.32 15.47
C PRO A 50 -1.02 11.75 14.46
N TYR A 51 -1.26 10.52 14.01
CA TYR A 51 -0.58 9.89 12.88
C TYR A 51 -1.59 9.68 11.77
N VAL A 52 -1.48 10.44 10.69
CA VAL A 52 -2.56 10.53 9.70
C VAL A 52 -2.19 9.78 8.44
N THR A 53 -3.03 8.81 8.07
CA THR A 53 -2.97 8.10 6.80
C THR A 53 -3.82 8.80 5.76
N LEU A 54 -3.25 9.16 4.60
CA LEU A 54 -3.94 9.85 3.52
C LEU A 54 -4.80 8.88 2.70
N PHE A 55 -4.30 7.68 2.42
CA PHE A 55 -5.04 6.68 1.68
C PHE A 55 -5.09 5.35 2.42
N HIS A 56 -6.30 4.91 2.73
CA HIS A 56 -6.56 3.62 3.37
C HIS A 56 -7.59 2.84 2.56
N TRP A 57 -7.28 2.64 1.28
CA TRP A 57 -8.07 1.88 0.30
C TRP A 57 -9.44 2.49 -0.03
N ASP A 58 -9.66 3.74 0.33
CA ASP A 58 -10.94 4.44 0.28
C ASP A 58 -11.06 5.36 -0.95
N LEU A 59 -10.59 4.85 -2.10
CA LEU A 59 -10.58 5.60 -3.36
C LEU A 59 -11.99 6.12 -3.69
N PRO A 60 -12.15 7.43 -4.01
CA PRO A 60 -13.43 7.95 -4.45
C PRO A 60 -13.93 7.20 -5.69
N TYR A 61 -15.13 6.62 -5.59
CA TYR A 61 -15.70 5.78 -6.63
C TYR A 61 -15.84 6.49 -7.99
N LEU A 62 -15.97 7.81 -8.00
CA LEU A 62 -16.02 8.60 -9.22
C LEU A 62 -14.72 8.55 -10.03
N LEU A 63 -13.55 8.48 -9.37
CA LEU A 63 -12.26 8.31 -10.05
C LEU A 63 -12.12 6.91 -10.64
N GLU A 64 -12.63 5.91 -9.91
CA GLU A 64 -12.73 4.53 -10.42
C GLU A 64 -13.60 4.45 -11.67
N LYS A 65 -14.77 5.11 -11.66
CA LYS A 65 -15.67 5.18 -12.83
C LYS A 65 -15.09 5.95 -14.00
N GLU A 66 -14.41 7.07 -13.75
CA GLU A 66 -13.95 7.95 -14.81
C GLU A 66 -12.78 7.35 -15.58
N TYR A 67 -11.83 6.73 -14.88
CA TYR A 67 -10.60 6.26 -15.52
C TYR A 67 -10.00 4.98 -14.91
N GLY A 68 -10.73 4.26 -14.06
CA GLY A 68 -10.24 3.00 -13.44
C GLY A 68 -9.29 3.22 -12.27
N GLY A 69 -9.35 4.38 -11.61
CA GLY A 69 -8.60 4.64 -10.38
C GLY A 69 -7.10 4.47 -10.58
N PHE A 70 -6.50 3.58 -9.76
CA PHE A 70 -5.06 3.32 -9.82
C PHE A 70 -4.57 2.61 -11.09
N LEU A 71 -5.45 2.18 -12.00
CA LEU A 71 -5.02 1.69 -13.32
C LEU A 71 -4.61 2.83 -14.28
N SER A 72 -4.95 4.08 -13.96
CA SER A 72 -4.63 5.24 -14.78
C SER A 72 -3.59 6.14 -14.13
N HIS A 73 -2.68 6.68 -14.95
CA HIS A 73 -1.67 7.65 -14.51
C HIS A 73 -2.29 8.97 -14.00
N LYS A 74 -3.55 9.27 -14.35
CA LYS A 74 -4.27 10.46 -13.87
C LYS A 74 -4.39 10.50 -12.34
N ILE A 75 -4.41 9.34 -11.69
CA ILE A 75 -4.53 9.23 -10.23
C ILE A 75 -3.37 9.88 -9.48
N ILE A 76 -2.22 10.05 -10.12
CA ILE A 76 -1.02 10.62 -9.49
C ILE A 76 -1.25 12.09 -9.15
N ASP A 77 -1.80 12.85 -10.09
CA ASP A 77 -2.12 14.25 -9.88
C ASP A 77 -3.32 14.40 -8.93
N ASP A 78 -4.38 13.62 -9.12
CA ASP A 78 -5.57 13.70 -8.24
C ASP A 78 -5.21 13.35 -6.78
N PHE A 79 -4.37 12.35 -6.55
CA PHE A 79 -3.89 12.00 -5.21
C PHE A 79 -2.96 13.06 -4.63
N ARG A 80 -2.05 13.62 -5.44
CA ARG A 80 -1.19 14.74 -5.00
C ARG A 80 -2.03 15.91 -4.55
N ASP A 81 -3.03 16.31 -5.33
CA ASP A 81 -3.88 17.47 -5.03
C ASP A 81 -4.70 17.24 -3.74
N PHE A 82 -5.22 16.02 -3.55
CA PHE A 82 -5.86 15.63 -2.28
C PHE A 82 -4.90 15.67 -1.09
N ALA A 83 -3.68 15.14 -1.25
CA ALA A 83 -2.65 15.15 -0.20
C ALA A 83 -2.24 16.60 0.14
N GLU A 84 -2.06 17.45 -0.86
CA GLU A 84 -1.76 18.87 -0.68
C GLU A 84 -2.84 19.62 0.09
N LEU A 85 -4.12 19.36 -0.23
CA LEU A 85 -5.22 19.92 0.55
C LEU A 85 -5.15 19.47 2.01
N CYS A 86 -4.89 18.19 2.27
CA CYS A 86 -4.74 17.69 3.64
C CYS A 86 -3.54 18.34 4.37
N PHE A 87 -2.41 18.53 3.69
CA PHE A 87 -1.27 19.22 4.26
C PHE A 87 -1.58 20.68 4.58
N TRP A 88 -2.31 21.35 3.70
CA TRP A 88 -2.74 22.73 3.89
C TRP A 88 -3.68 22.88 5.09
N GLU A 89 -4.73 22.07 5.15
CA GLU A 89 -5.78 22.16 6.18
C GLU A 89 -5.30 21.72 7.57
N PHE A 90 -4.45 20.69 7.63
CA PHE A 90 -4.19 19.99 8.90
C PHE A 90 -2.71 19.96 9.31
N GLY A 91 -1.78 20.31 8.42
CA GLY A 91 -0.35 20.15 8.66
C GLY A 91 0.25 21.15 9.67
N ASP A 92 -0.50 22.19 10.03
CA ASP A 92 -0.17 23.06 11.15
C ASP A 92 -0.11 22.28 12.49
N ARG A 93 -0.96 21.26 12.64
CA ARG A 93 -1.08 20.39 13.83
C ARG A 93 -0.56 18.96 13.60
N VAL A 94 -0.77 18.37 12.43
CA VAL A 94 -0.34 17.01 12.10
C VAL A 94 1.14 16.98 11.70
N LYS A 95 1.92 16.16 12.41
CA LYS A 95 3.39 16.04 12.20
C LYS A 95 3.87 14.70 11.67
N HIS A 96 2.97 13.72 11.52
CA HIS A 96 3.30 12.39 11.01
C HIS A 96 2.28 11.99 9.95
N TRP A 97 2.72 12.01 8.70
CA TRP A 97 1.92 11.69 7.53
C TRP A 97 2.29 10.32 6.98
N ILE A 98 1.30 9.49 6.71
CA ILE A 98 1.42 8.21 6.03
C ILE A 98 0.69 8.35 4.71
N THR A 99 1.37 8.23 3.57
CA THR A 99 0.72 8.41 2.28
C THR A 99 -0.26 7.29 1.97
N ILE A 100 0.22 6.05 2.02
CA ILE A 100 -0.50 4.84 1.59
C ILE A 100 -0.39 3.82 2.71
N ASN A 101 -1.50 3.20 3.08
CA ASN A 101 -1.53 2.01 3.92
C ASN A 101 -1.54 0.75 3.06
N GLU A 102 -0.66 -0.19 3.36
CA GLU A 102 -0.67 -1.57 2.86
C GLU A 102 -0.87 -1.63 1.34
N ALA A 103 0.07 -1.04 0.61
CA ALA A 103 0.00 -0.96 -0.84
C ALA A 103 -0.05 -2.36 -1.48
N TRP A 104 0.67 -3.32 -0.90
CA TRP A 104 0.59 -4.72 -1.31
C TRP A 104 -0.82 -5.27 -1.19
N THR A 105 -1.48 -5.11 -0.04
CA THR A 105 -2.83 -5.62 0.18
C THR A 105 -3.79 -5.04 -0.86
N TYR A 106 -3.73 -3.72 -1.08
CA TYR A 106 -4.58 -3.07 -2.09
C TYR A 106 -4.35 -3.62 -3.50
N CYS A 107 -3.09 -3.78 -3.92
CA CYS A 107 -2.77 -4.26 -5.27
C CYS A 107 -3.08 -5.76 -5.45
N ALA A 108 -2.58 -6.60 -4.54
CA ALA A 108 -2.73 -8.06 -4.63
C ALA A 108 -4.17 -8.50 -4.37
N HIS A 109 -4.90 -7.85 -3.45
CA HIS A 109 -6.30 -8.19 -3.19
C HIS A 109 -7.30 -7.44 -4.05
N GLY A 110 -7.00 -6.23 -4.51
CA GLY A 110 -7.88 -5.47 -5.40
C GLY A 110 -7.86 -5.95 -6.84
N TYR A 111 -6.68 -6.28 -7.37
CA TYR A 111 -6.48 -6.51 -8.81
C TYR A 111 -6.04 -7.92 -9.17
N ALA A 112 -5.17 -8.57 -8.38
CA ALA A 112 -4.73 -9.94 -8.66
C ALA A 112 -5.75 -10.99 -8.19
N SER A 113 -6.09 -11.00 -6.90
CA SER A 113 -7.08 -11.94 -6.36
C SER A 113 -8.53 -11.44 -6.40
N ARG A 114 -8.71 -10.11 -6.50
CA ARG A 114 -10.03 -9.43 -6.64
C ARG A 114 -10.99 -9.68 -5.47
N TYR A 115 -10.43 -10.01 -4.32
CA TYR A 115 -11.17 -10.18 -3.08
C TYR A 115 -11.62 -8.82 -2.50
N PHE A 116 -10.84 -7.76 -2.76
CA PHE A 116 -11.13 -6.40 -2.31
C PHE A 116 -11.54 -5.50 -3.48
N PRO A 117 -12.21 -4.36 -3.21
CA PRO A 117 -12.43 -3.33 -4.22
C PRO A 117 -11.12 -2.90 -4.91
N PRO A 118 -11.15 -2.58 -6.22
CA PRO A 118 -12.35 -2.52 -7.05
C PRO A 118 -12.83 -3.89 -7.57
N GLY A 119 -12.05 -4.96 -7.36
CA GLY A 119 -12.50 -6.34 -7.60
C GLY A 119 -13.00 -6.60 -9.02
N HIS A 120 -12.33 -6.04 -10.03
CA HIS A 120 -12.82 -6.03 -11.42
C HIS A 120 -13.17 -7.44 -11.92
N GLY A 121 -14.41 -7.70 -12.34
CA GLY A 121 -14.83 -8.97 -12.93
C GLY A 121 -15.49 -9.96 -11.96
N LYS A 122 -15.64 -11.23 -12.36
CA LYS A 122 -16.26 -12.27 -11.51
C LYS A 122 -15.27 -12.76 -10.47
N LEU A 123 -15.72 -12.88 -9.22
CA LEU A 123 -15.02 -13.61 -8.16
C LEU A 123 -14.87 -15.07 -8.59
N VAL A 124 -13.64 -15.51 -8.88
CA VAL A 124 -13.34 -16.92 -9.11
C VAL A 124 -12.31 -17.33 -8.07
N SER A 125 -12.54 -18.46 -7.40
CA SER A 125 -11.60 -19.02 -6.42
C SER A 125 -11.14 -20.41 -6.88
N PRO A 126 -9.84 -20.61 -7.20
CA PRO A 126 -8.81 -19.59 -7.36
C PRO A 126 -9.07 -18.72 -8.61
N PRO A 127 -8.60 -17.46 -8.64
CA PRO A 127 -8.78 -16.59 -9.79
C PRO A 127 -7.91 -17.09 -10.94
N LYS A 128 -8.52 -17.91 -11.80
CA LYS A 128 -7.94 -18.34 -13.06
C LYS A 128 -8.00 -17.18 -14.05
N LEU A 129 -7.06 -16.25 -13.91
CA LEU A 129 -6.85 -15.13 -14.81
C LEU A 129 -6.34 -15.67 -16.15
N LYS A 130 -7.25 -15.88 -17.10
CA LYS A 130 -6.91 -16.24 -18.49
C LYS A 130 -6.71 -15.03 -19.40
N ASP A 131 -6.75 -13.83 -18.82
CA ASP A 131 -6.73 -12.56 -19.53
C ASP A 131 -5.44 -11.80 -19.16
N PRO A 132 -4.45 -11.74 -20.06
CA PRO A 132 -3.17 -11.08 -19.81
C PRO A 132 -3.32 -9.60 -19.44
N GLU A 133 -4.34 -8.92 -19.97
CA GLU A 133 -4.59 -7.52 -19.66
C GLU A 133 -5.06 -7.32 -18.22
N LYS A 134 -5.69 -8.33 -17.64
CA LYS A 134 -6.07 -8.38 -16.22
C LYS A 134 -4.93 -8.82 -15.33
N ALA A 135 -4.08 -9.73 -15.83
CA ALA A 135 -2.90 -10.19 -15.12
C ALA A 135 -1.92 -9.04 -14.78
N LYS A 136 -1.84 -8.01 -15.63
CA LYS A 136 -0.99 -6.82 -15.42
C LYS A 136 -1.59 -5.73 -14.53
N GLU A 137 -2.87 -5.82 -14.16
CA GLU A 137 -3.56 -4.75 -13.40
C GLU A 137 -2.89 -4.49 -12.06
N ALA A 138 -2.49 -5.54 -11.33
CA ALA A 138 -1.82 -5.40 -10.03
C ALA A 138 -0.49 -4.64 -10.15
N TYR A 139 0.30 -4.92 -11.20
CA TYR A 139 1.55 -4.22 -11.49
C TYR A 139 1.34 -2.77 -11.93
N THR A 140 0.31 -2.53 -12.74
CA THR A 140 -0.07 -1.18 -13.17
C THR A 140 -0.50 -0.33 -11.98
N ALA A 141 -1.37 -0.86 -11.11
CA ALA A 141 -1.83 -0.20 -9.90
C ALA A 141 -0.68 0.08 -8.92
N ALA A 142 0.19 -0.92 -8.67
CA ALA A 142 1.32 -0.77 -7.77
C ALA A 142 2.28 0.33 -8.21
N ARG A 143 2.58 0.39 -9.52
CA ARG A 143 3.42 1.43 -10.10
C ARG A 143 2.81 2.82 -9.89
N ASN A 144 1.52 2.99 -10.16
CA ASN A 144 0.85 4.27 -9.97
C ASN A 144 0.76 4.66 -8.49
N ILE A 145 0.55 3.72 -7.57
CA ILE A 145 0.61 3.96 -6.12
C ILE A 145 1.99 4.49 -5.70
N LEU A 146 3.07 3.89 -6.19
CA LEU A 146 4.43 4.32 -5.89
C LEU A 146 4.67 5.76 -6.38
N LEU A 147 4.22 6.09 -7.59
CA LEU A 147 4.35 7.44 -8.12
C LEU A 147 3.44 8.46 -7.42
N SER A 148 2.21 8.08 -7.06
CA SER A 148 1.31 8.89 -6.24
C SER A 148 1.95 9.21 -4.88
N HIS A 149 2.57 8.22 -4.23
CA HIS A 149 3.34 8.41 -3.00
C HIS A 149 4.50 9.40 -3.22
N ALA A 150 5.34 9.18 -4.24
CA ALA A 150 6.48 10.05 -4.51
C ALA A 150 6.05 11.49 -4.82
N ALA A 151 4.97 11.69 -5.57
CA ALA A 151 4.41 13.01 -5.88
C ALA A 151 3.92 13.74 -4.62
N ALA A 152 3.20 13.04 -3.73
CA ALA A 152 2.75 13.61 -2.46
C ALA A 152 3.93 13.97 -1.54
N VAL A 153 4.94 13.10 -1.46
CA VAL A 153 6.16 13.36 -0.66
C VAL A 153 6.94 14.54 -1.21
N GLN A 154 7.16 14.59 -2.52
CA GLN A 154 7.84 15.71 -3.16
C GLN A 154 7.12 17.03 -2.85
N SER A 155 5.79 17.05 -2.99
CA SER A 155 5.01 18.23 -2.66
C SER A 155 5.14 18.62 -1.19
N TYR A 156 5.00 17.67 -0.26
CA TYR A 156 5.16 17.90 1.17
C TYR A 156 6.52 18.54 1.49
N ARG A 157 7.61 17.94 0.99
CA ARG A 157 8.98 18.41 1.22
C ARG A 157 9.21 19.82 0.68
N HIS A 158 8.74 20.10 -0.53
CA HIS A 158 8.99 21.39 -1.19
C HIS A 158 8.15 22.53 -0.62
N ARG A 159 6.89 22.26 -0.25
CA ARG A 159 5.91 23.33 0.03
C ARG A 159 5.58 23.47 1.52
N PHE A 160 5.65 22.37 2.28
CA PHE A 160 5.05 22.32 3.61
C PHE A 160 6.05 21.98 4.72
N GLN A 161 6.99 21.06 4.48
CA GLN A 161 7.82 20.46 5.53
C GLN A 161 8.67 21.49 6.28
N LYS A 162 9.23 22.49 5.60
CA LYS A 162 10.03 23.55 6.27
C LYS A 162 9.22 24.35 7.29
N LEU A 163 7.96 24.63 6.98
CA LEU A 163 7.05 25.40 7.86
C LEU A 163 6.44 24.50 8.93
N GLN A 164 5.95 23.34 8.52
CA GLN A 164 5.18 22.45 9.37
C GLN A 164 6.04 21.55 10.25
N LYS A 165 7.30 21.31 9.87
CA LYS A 165 8.28 20.48 10.59
C LYS A 165 7.80 19.05 10.87
N GLY A 166 6.95 18.51 9.99
CA GLY A 166 6.49 17.12 10.07
C GLY A 166 7.38 16.14 9.30
N LYS A 167 7.03 14.87 9.41
CA LYS A 167 7.64 13.75 8.70
C LYS A 167 6.59 13.04 7.86
N ILE A 168 7.00 12.50 6.71
CA ILE A 168 6.13 11.76 5.81
C ILE A 168 6.73 10.40 5.45
N GLY A 169 5.89 9.37 5.37
CA GLY A 169 6.32 8.00 5.07
C GLY A 169 5.20 7.17 4.44
N MET A 170 5.48 5.87 4.27
CA MET A 170 4.52 4.86 3.83
C MET A 170 4.41 3.78 4.90
N THR A 171 3.23 3.16 5.04
CA THR A 171 3.04 2.01 5.91
C THR A 171 2.67 0.79 5.07
N ASN A 172 3.38 -0.32 5.25
CA ASN A 172 3.11 -1.57 4.55
C ASN A 172 2.90 -2.72 5.51
N ASN A 173 2.05 -3.66 5.13
CA ASN A 173 1.94 -4.92 5.82
C ASN A 173 3.07 -5.86 5.43
N ILE A 174 3.49 -6.65 6.41
CA ILE A 174 4.58 -7.59 6.26
C ILE A 174 4.16 -8.93 6.85
N HIS A 175 4.39 -9.98 6.08
CA HIS A 175 4.60 -11.31 6.61
C HIS A 175 6.10 -11.59 6.63
N TRP A 176 6.54 -12.25 7.69
CA TRP A 176 7.85 -12.90 7.64
C TRP A 176 7.71 -14.23 6.90
N PHE A 177 8.77 -14.66 6.20
CA PHE A 177 8.75 -15.91 5.43
C PHE A 177 9.91 -16.80 5.83
N GLU A 178 9.60 -17.98 6.35
CA GLU A 178 10.56 -19.04 6.65
C GLU A 178 10.59 -20.06 5.50
N PRO A 179 11.75 -20.65 5.16
CA PRO A 179 11.80 -21.72 4.17
C PRO A 179 11.09 -22.97 4.70
N PHE A 180 10.23 -23.57 3.88
CA PHE A 180 9.47 -24.76 4.31
C PHE A 180 10.38 -25.97 4.51
N HIS A 181 11.34 -26.21 3.62
CA HIS A 181 12.43 -27.17 3.80
C HIS A 181 13.78 -26.47 3.99
N ASP A 182 14.72 -27.15 4.63
CA ASP A 182 16.10 -26.65 4.77
C ASP A 182 16.90 -26.88 3.48
N THR A 183 16.48 -26.23 2.40
CA THR A 183 17.13 -26.30 1.08
C THR A 183 17.41 -24.90 0.55
N ASP A 184 18.42 -24.76 -0.31
CA ASP A 184 18.73 -23.47 -0.94
C ASP A 184 17.57 -22.96 -1.82
N GLU A 185 16.81 -23.87 -2.39
CA GLU A 185 15.65 -23.54 -3.22
C GLU A 185 14.52 -22.91 -2.40
N ASP A 186 14.20 -23.47 -1.24
CA ASP A 186 13.19 -22.90 -0.35
C ASP A 186 13.69 -21.63 0.35
N ARG A 187 14.99 -21.52 0.66
CA ARG A 187 15.59 -20.25 1.10
C ARG A 187 15.41 -19.14 0.07
N ARG A 188 15.68 -19.42 -1.22
CA ARG A 188 15.42 -18.48 -2.32
C ARG A 188 13.93 -18.19 -2.48
N ALA A 189 13.06 -19.17 -2.29
CA ALA A 189 11.60 -18.98 -2.34
C ALA A 189 11.10 -18.06 -1.22
N ALA A 190 11.59 -18.22 0.00
CA ALA A 190 11.28 -17.33 1.13
C ALA A 190 11.73 -15.89 0.86
N ARG A 191 12.94 -15.70 0.30
CA ARG A 191 13.40 -14.36 -0.11
C ARG A 191 12.55 -13.77 -1.22
N ARG A 192 12.19 -14.55 -2.24
CA ARG A 192 11.28 -14.10 -3.31
C ARG A 192 9.92 -13.70 -2.75
N ALA A 193 9.33 -14.48 -1.84
CA ALA A 193 8.07 -14.13 -1.19
C ALA A 193 8.15 -12.79 -0.48
N PHE A 194 9.24 -12.55 0.26
CA PHE A 194 9.48 -11.27 0.93
C PHE A 194 9.59 -10.12 -0.09
N ASP A 195 10.36 -10.31 -1.16
CA ASP A 195 10.56 -9.27 -2.18
C ASP A 195 9.26 -8.98 -2.95
N PHE A 196 8.46 -10.01 -3.31
CA PHE A 196 7.17 -9.84 -3.97
C PHE A 196 6.08 -9.23 -3.08
N MET A 197 6.23 -9.29 -1.76
CA MET A 197 5.29 -8.68 -0.81
C MET A 197 5.73 -7.28 -0.42
N ILE A 198 6.81 -7.18 0.36
CA ILE A 198 7.26 -5.93 0.94
C ILE A 198 8.28 -5.22 0.04
N GLY A 199 9.21 -5.97 -0.57
CA GLY A 199 10.25 -5.40 -1.44
C GLY A 199 9.64 -4.63 -2.62
N TRP A 200 8.51 -5.11 -3.14
CA TRP A 200 7.78 -4.51 -4.25
C TRP A 200 7.47 -3.03 -4.04
N PHE A 201 7.19 -2.62 -2.80
CA PHE A 201 6.90 -1.22 -2.47
C PHE A 201 8.04 -0.54 -1.72
N MET A 202 8.79 -1.27 -0.90
CA MET A 202 9.84 -0.71 -0.05
C MET A 202 11.15 -0.47 -0.79
N GLU A 203 11.54 -1.36 -1.70
CA GLU A 203 12.78 -1.18 -2.45
C GLU A 203 12.70 0.05 -3.37
N PRO A 204 11.60 0.29 -4.11
CA PRO A 204 11.46 1.51 -4.89
C PRO A 204 11.58 2.79 -4.07
N VAL A 205 10.93 2.90 -2.91
CA VAL A 205 10.99 4.13 -2.09
C VAL A 205 12.34 4.35 -1.40
N LEU A 206 13.20 3.31 -1.34
CA LEU A 206 14.54 3.41 -0.77
C LEU A 206 15.61 3.61 -1.85
N THR A 207 15.53 2.86 -2.94
CA THR A 207 16.59 2.76 -3.97
C THR A 207 16.17 3.32 -5.33
N GLY A 208 14.89 3.60 -5.54
CA GLY A 208 14.33 3.99 -6.84
C GLY A 208 14.16 2.84 -7.83
N GLN A 209 14.29 1.59 -7.40
CA GLN A 209 14.24 0.40 -8.27
C GLN A 209 13.40 -0.72 -7.62
N TYR A 210 12.82 -1.58 -8.45
CA TYR A 210 12.17 -2.81 -7.96
C TYR A 210 13.22 -3.84 -7.50
N PRO A 211 12.85 -4.78 -6.62
CA PRO A 211 13.73 -5.90 -6.25
C PRO A 211 14.16 -6.72 -7.46
N GLN A 212 15.41 -7.19 -7.47
CA GLN A 212 15.94 -8.02 -8.56
C GLN A 212 15.09 -9.29 -8.78
N ASN A 213 14.62 -9.91 -7.69
CA ASN A 213 13.72 -11.06 -7.77
C ASN A 213 12.42 -10.76 -8.56
N MET A 214 11.89 -9.54 -8.49
CA MET A 214 10.73 -9.20 -9.31
C MET A 214 11.10 -8.95 -10.77
N ILE A 215 12.24 -8.31 -11.03
CA ILE A 215 12.75 -8.06 -12.39
C ILE A 215 13.01 -9.39 -13.12
N ASP A 216 13.50 -10.40 -12.41
CA ASP A 216 13.85 -11.70 -12.98
C ASP A 216 12.63 -12.60 -13.24
N PHE A 217 11.60 -12.50 -12.39
CA PHE A 217 10.46 -13.45 -12.39
C PHE A 217 9.19 -12.89 -13.02
N VAL A 218 9.00 -11.57 -13.05
CA VAL A 218 7.81 -10.95 -13.65
C VAL A 218 8.04 -10.71 -15.15
N PRO A 219 7.07 -11.06 -16.03
CA PRO A 219 7.17 -10.72 -17.44
C PRO A 219 7.39 -9.21 -17.66
N ARG A 220 8.30 -8.85 -18.59
CA ARG A 220 8.72 -7.46 -18.83
C ARG A 220 7.59 -6.57 -19.29
N GLU A 221 6.60 -7.15 -19.97
CA GLU A 221 5.37 -6.49 -20.39
C GLU A 221 4.49 -6.06 -19.22
N TYR A 222 4.61 -6.71 -18.05
CA TYR A 222 3.84 -6.40 -16.85
C TYR A 222 4.60 -5.44 -15.92
N LEU A 223 5.88 -5.73 -15.64
CA LEU A 223 6.71 -4.93 -14.75
C LEU A 223 7.53 -3.88 -15.53
N LYS A 224 6.86 -2.80 -15.95
CA LYS A 224 7.54 -1.66 -16.57
C LYS A 224 8.46 -0.98 -15.54
N LEU A 225 9.76 -0.96 -15.83
CA LEU A 225 10.75 -0.27 -15.00
C LEU A 225 10.50 1.24 -14.93
N PHE A 226 10.95 1.86 -13.86
CA PHE A 226 10.91 3.31 -13.70
C PHE A 226 11.87 3.99 -14.67
N THR A 227 11.46 5.12 -15.23
CA THR A 227 12.37 6.05 -15.91
C THR A 227 13.37 6.64 -14.89
N THR A 228 14.46 7.24 -15.39
CA THR A 228 15.44 7.91 -14.53
C THR A 228 14.79 8.94 -13.60
N LYS A 229 13.89 9.77 -14.13
CA LYS A 229 13.18 10.80 -13.36
C LYS A 229 12.28 10.19 -12.28
N GLU A 230 11.57 9.12 -12.58
CA GLU A 230 10.71 8.43 -11.61
C GLU A 230 11.53 7.74 -10.52
N SER A 231 12.66 7.13 -10.90
CA SER A 231 13.61 6.51 -9.97
C SER A 231 14.17 7.54 -8.98
N GLU A 232 14.54 8.73 -9.47
CA GLU A 232 15.00 9.84 -8.63
C GLU A 232 13.91 10.37 -7.70
N LEU A 233 12.65 10.43 -8.15
CA LEU A 233 11.51 10.84 -7.32
C LEU A 233 11.23 9.85 -6.19
N LEU A 234 11.38 8.55 -6.46
CA LEU A 234 11.12 7.48 -5.49
C LEU A 234 12.26 7.31 -4.49
N ARG A 235 13.52 7.45 -4.92
CA ARG A 235 14.69 7.19 -4.08
C ARG A 235 14.67 8.07 -2.82
N GLY A 236 14.53 7.44 -1.66
CA GLY A 236 14.50 8.12 -0.37
C GLY A 236 13.24 8.94 -0.15
N SER A 237 12.11 8.59 -0.77
CA SER A 237 10.82 9.28 -0.63
C SER A 237 10.12 9.01 0.70
N VAL A 238 10.87 8.74 1.77
CA VAL A 238 10.35 8.46 3.11
C VAL A 238 11.26 9.09 4.18
N ASP A 239 10.66 9.63 5.24
CA ASP A 239 11.35 10.06 6.46
C ASP A 239 11.25 9.00 7.57
N PHE A 240 10.28 8.10 7.46
CA PHE A 240 10.06 6.95 8.33
C PHE A 240 9.30 5.85 7.58
N LEU A 241 9.31 4.64 8.14
CA LEU A 241 8.62 3.48 7.61
C LEU A 241 7.65 2.93 8.65
N GLY A 242 6.39 2.74 8.27
CA GLY A 242 5.41 2.03 9.09
C GLY A 242 5.35 0.55 8.69
N VAL A 243 5.27 -0.33 9.68
CA VAL A 243 5.13 -1.77 9.48
C VAL A 243 3.87 -2.26 10.18
N ASN A 244 2.93 -2.82 9.42
CA ASN A 244 1.81 -3.58 9.96
C ASN A 244 2.21 -5.07 9.97
N TYR A 245 2.54 -5.62 11.13
CA TYR A 245 2.96 -7.02 11.25
C TYR A 245 1.88 -7.83 11.96
N TYR A 246 1.53 -8.98 11.36
CA TYR A 246 0.49 -9.86 11.90
C TYR A 246 0.97 -11.30 12.07
N THR A 247 1.71 -11.85 11.10
CA THR A 247 2.01 -13.30 11.08
C THR A 247 3.26 -13.63 10.25
N THR A 248 3.65 -14.90 10.30
CA THR A 248 4.77 -15.50 9.55
C THR A 248 4.24 -16.68 8.76
N TRP A 249 4.68 -16.89 7.51
CA TRP A 249 4.33 -18.07 6.72
C TRP A 249 5.58 -18.88 6.34
N TYR A 250 5.40 -20.17 6.06
CA TYR A 250 6.42 -20.92 5.33
C TYR A 250 6.26 -20.69 3.83
N ALA A 251 7.38 -20.62 3.12
CA ALA A 251 7.45 -20.53 1.67
C ALA A 251 8.26 -21.70 1.10
N THR A 252 7.75 -22.31 0.03
CA THR A 252 8.48 -23.30 -0.77
C THR A 252 8.45 -22.94 -2.24
N HIS A 253 9.47 -23.34 -2.99
CA HIS A 253 9.48 -23.12 -4.43
C HIS A 253 8.35 -23.91 -5.10
N ASP A 254 7.63 -23.24 -6.00
CA ASP A 254 6.64 -23.87 -6.85
C ASP A 254 6.89 -23.44 -8.30
N PRO A 255 7.40 -24.34 -9.17
CA PRO A 255 7.65 -24.02 -10.56
C PRO A 255 6.35 -23.81 -11.35
N ASN A 256 5.24 -24.42 -10.90
CA ASN A 256 3.94 -24.39 -11.55
C ASN A 256 2.83 -24.03 -10.56
N PRO A 257 2.79 -22.79 -10.03
CA PRO A 257 1.71 -22.36 -9.16
C PRO A 257 0.35 -22.57 -9.81
N ASP A 258 -0.67 -22.88 -9.00
CA ASP A 258 -2.08 -23.01 -9.42
C ASP A 258 -2.70 -21.63 -9.72
N ALA A 259 -2.15 -20.97 -10.75
CA ALA A 259 -2.56 -19.69 -11.28
C ALA A 259 -2.25 -19.65 -12.78
N ASP A 260 -3.21 -19.16 -13.57
CA ASP A 260 -3.08 -19.12 -15.03
C ASP A 260 -2.09 -18.03 -15.47
N GLU A 261 -2.06 -16.86 -14.81
CA GLU A 261 -1.19 -15.72 -15.15
C GLU A 261 -1.09 -14.69 -14.00
N GLY A 262 -0.12 -13.78 -14.08
CA GLY A 262 0.01 -12.59 -13.21
C GLY A 262 0.65 -12.85 -11.85
N TYR A 263 0.50 -11.89 -10.93
CA TYR A 263 1.19 -11.81 -9.64
C TYR A 263 1.36 -13.15 -8.89
N ASN A 264 0.26 -13.91 -8.72
CA ASN A 264 0.28 -15.18 -7.99
C ASN A 264 1.09 -16.28 -8.71
N LYS A 265 1.17 -16.25 -10.05
CA LYS A 265 1.96 -17.17 -10.86
C LYS A 265 3.44 -16.77 -10.90
N ASP A 266 3.69 -15.46 -11.01
CA ASP A 266 5.03 -14.91 -11.27
C ASP A 266 5.98 -15.16 -10.09
N GLN A 267 5.49 -15.12 -8.85
CA GLN A 267 6.33 -15.32 -7.65
C GLN A 267 7.01 -16.70 -7.57
N LYS A 268 6.46 -17.75 -8.21
CA LYS A 268 6.94 -19.14 -8.13
C LYS A 268 7.14 -19.63 -6.69
N VAL A 269 6.15 -19.32 -5.84
CA VAL A 269 6.12 -19.67 -4.42
C VAL A 269 4.76 -20.26 -4.06
N LYS A 270 4.79 -21.31 -3.24
CA LYS A 270 3.62 -21.84 -2.54
C LYS A 270 3.77 -21.60 -1.04
N PHE A 271 2.72 -21.03 -0.44
CA PHE A 271 2.68 -20.74 0.98
C PHE A 271 2.14 -21.93 1.79
N LYS A 272 2.70 -22.13 2.97
CA LYS A 272 2.30 -23.16 3.94
C LYS A 272 2.20 -22.55 5.34
N PHE A 273 1.22 -23.01 6.11
CA PHE A 273 0.96 -22.51 7.47
C PHE A 273 1.25 -23.54 8.55
N VAL A 274 1.49 -24.79 8.15
CA VAL A 274 1.71 -25.94 9.04
C VAL A 274 2.84 -26.77 8.47
N LYS A 275 3.80 -27.16 9.33
CA LYS A 275 4.91 -28.06 9.02
C LYS A 275 4.89 -29.21 10.03
N ASN A 276 4.82 -30.45 9.54
CA ASN A 276 4.74 -31.67 10.37
C ASN A 276 3.62 -31.64 11.42
N GLY A 277 2.44 -31.10 11.04
CA GLY A 277 1.29 -30.97 11.95
C GLY A 277 1.38 -29.79 12.93
N VAL A 278 2.49 -29.03 12.94
CA VAL A 278 2.68 -27.87 13.82
C VAL A 278 2.51 -26.58 13.03
N PRO A 279 1.57 -25.69 13.41
CA PRO A 279 1.43 -24.37 12.81
C PRO A 279 2.69 -23.51 12.99
N ILE A 280 2.92 -22.60 12.05
CA ILE A 280 3.97 -21.60 12.21
C ILE A 280 3.53 -20.55 13.24
N GLY A 281 4.16 -20.59 14.41
CA GLY A 281 3.80 -19.77 15.56
C GLY A 281 2.60 -20.31 16.35
N GLU A 282 2.35 -19.70 17.51
CA GLU A 282 1.23 -20.06 18.37
C GLU A 282 -0.11 -19.57 17.80
N SER A 283 -1.16 -20.37 17.95
CA SER A 283 -2.51 -19.98 17.53
C SER A 283 -3.08 -18.93 18.47
N VAL A 284 -3.36 -17.74 17.94
CA VAL A 284 -4.10 -16.70 18.67
C VAL A 284 -5.60 -16.92 18.52
N ARG A 285 -6.35 -16.87 19.63
CA ARG A 285 -7.80 -17.20 19.71
C ARG A 285 -8.76 -16.23 19.00
N TYR A 286 -8.26 -15.27 18.21
CA TYR A 286 -9.10 -14.29 17.52
C TYR A 286 -8.89 -14.39 16.00
N SER A 287 -9.83 -15.08 15.36
CA SER A 287 -10.02 -15.00 13.91
C SER A 287 -10.57 -13.62 13.56
N THR A 288 -9.81 -12.86 12.77
CA THR A 288 -10.23 -11.66 12.02
C THR A 288 -10.74 -10.47 12.86
N CYS A 289 -9.82 -9.57 13.23
CA CYS A 289 -10.13 -8.14 13.35
C CYS A 289 -9.39 -7.39 12.24
N PHE A 290 -10.01 -7.31 11.06
CA PHE A 290 -9.71 -6.26 10.09
C PHE A 290 -10.93 -5.33 10.15
N LEU A 291 -10.74 -4.12 10.68
CA LEU A 291 -11.70 -3.01 10.63
C LEU A 291 -11.18 -1.99 9.62
#